data_AF-A0A8H5FCS1-F1
#
_entry.id   AF-A0A8H5FCS1-F1
#
_cell.length_a   1.000
_cell.length_b   1.000
_cell.length_c   1.000
_cell.angle_alpha   90.00
_cell.angle_beta   90.00
_cell.angle_gamma   90.00
#
_symmetry.space_group_name_H-M   'P 1'
#
loop_
_entity.id
_entity.type
_entity.pdbx_description
1 polymer ?
#
loop_
_entity_poly.entity_id
_entity_poly.type
_entity_poly.pdbx_seq_one_letter_code
_entity_poly.pdbx_strand_id
1 'polypeptide(L)'
;MIGADEELWGPDAAEFDPDRFLDERKKYILANPFIFVPFNAGPRICLGQQAIPPEARVPQHWIKGRGRKAMEGFRPKVVLTMACEGGMWLKANPVERG
;
A
#
# COMPACT_ATOMS: atom_id res chain seq x y z
N MET A 1 -7.10 -6.47 11.47
CA MET A 1 -5.77 -6.46 10.81
C MET A 1 -5.10 -5.16 11.24
N ILE A 2 -3.86 -5.16 11.71
CA ILE A 2 -3.19 -3.96 12.28
C ILE A 2 -3.29 -2.74 11.34
N GLY A 3 -3.12 -2.95 10.03
CA GLY A 3 -3.15 -1.87 9.04
C GLY A 3 -4.52 -1.23 8.75
N ALA A 4 -5.60 -1.71 9.38
CA ALA A 4 -6.96 -1.17 9.24
C ALA A 4 -7.63 -0.92 10.60
N ASP A 5 -6.84 -0.87 11.67
CA ASP A 5 -7.32 -0.62 13.03
C ASP A 5 -7.44 0.89 13.28
N GLU A 6 -8.65 1.38 13.49
CA GLU A 6 -8.92 2.81 13.71
C GLU A 6 -8.31 3.35 15.00
N GLU A 7 -8.08 2.52 16.01
CA GLU A 7 -7.41 2.95 17.24
C GLU A 7 -5.92 3.27 17.00
N LEU A 8 -5.30 2.60 16.03
CA LEU A 8 -3.89 2.76 15.69
C LEU A 8 -3.67 3.77 14.55
N TRP A 9 -4.58 3.82 13.58
CA TRP A 9 -4.41 4.58 12.34
C TRP A 9 -5.37 5.77 12.18
N GLY A 10 -6.33 5.92 13.08
CA GLY A 10 -7.36 6.95 13.03
C GLY A 10 -8.61 6.52 12.26
N PRO A 11 -9.66 7.37 12.22
CA PRO A 11 -10.96 7.03 11.62
C PRO A 11 -10.92 6.80 10.11
N ASP A 12 -9.81 7.15 9.46
CA ASP A 12 -9.58 6.94 8.03
C ASP A 12 -8.75 5.66 7.74
N ALA A 13 -8.59 4.75 8.72
CA ALA A 13 -7.72 3.58 8.59
C ALA A 13 -8.06 2.68 7.39
N ALA A 14 -9.32 2.65 6.96
CA ALA A 14 -9.78 1.90 5.79
C ALA A 14 -9.54 2.61 4.45
N GLU A 15 -9.14 3.88 4.46
CA GLU A 15 -8.98 4.70 3.26
C GLU A 15 -7.58 4.58 2.65
N PHE A 16 -7.52 4.39 1.33
CA PHE A 16 -6.28 4.45 0.57
C PHE A 16 -5.83 5.91 0.41
N ASP A 17 -4.98 6.35 1.34
CA ASP A 17 -4.38 7.68 1.36
C ASP A 17 -2.86 7.56 1.56
N PRO A 18 -2.05 7.71 0.49
CA PRO A 18 -0.59 7.65 0.59
C PRO A 18 0.03 8.86 1.30
N ASP A 19 -0.68 10.00 1.41
CA ASP A 19 -0.15 11.21 2.04
C ASP A 19 -0.09 11.08 3.57
N ARG A 20 -0.73 10.06 4.16
CA ARG A 20 -0.66 9.78 5.62
C ARG A 20 0.76 9.54 6.16
N PHE A 21 1.69 9.18 5.28
CA PHE A 21 3.10 8.97 5.62
C PHE A 21 3.92 10.27 5.55
N LEU A 22 3.36 11.34 5.00
CA LEU A 22 4.04 12.61 4.74
C LEU A 22 3.53 13.75 5.62
N ASP A 23 2.27 13.68 6.06
CA ASP A 23 1.62 14.74 6.84
C ASP A 23 1.70 14.53 8.37
N GLU A 24 0.89 15.27 9.13
CA GLU A 24 0.84 15.23 10.59
C GLU A 24 0.47 13.85 11.17
N ARG A 25 -0.14 12.97 10.39
CA ARG A 25 -0.50 11.60 10.80
C ARG A 25 0.71 10.67 10.91
N LYS A 26 1.89 11.07 10.39
CA LYS A 26 3.16 10.35 10.64
C LYS A 26 3.44 10.10 12.13
N LYS A 27 2.84 10.91 13.02
CA LYS A 27 2.90 10.74 14.48
C LYS A 27 2.44 9.37 14.96
N TYR A 28 1.52 8.69 14.27
CA TYR A 28 1.08 7.34 14.65
C TYR A 28 2.24 6.35 14.59
N ILE A 29 3.00 6.40 13.49
CA ILE A 29 4.14 5.53 13.23
C ILE A 29 5.31 5.89 14.15
N LEU A 30 5.54 7.18 14.40
CA LEU A 30 6.60 7.63 15.31
C LEU A 30 6.33 7.21 16.76
N ALA A 31 5.07 7.22 17.20
CA ALA A 31 4.68 6.80 18.54
C ALA A 31 4.78 5.27 18.73
N ASN A 32 4.52 4.50 17.68
CA ASN A 32 4.67 3.05 17.69
C ASN A 32 5.21 2.55 16.35
N PRO A 33 6.55 2.36 16.23
CA PRO A 33 7.17 1.92 14.97
C PRO A 33 6.70 0.54 14.47
N PHE A 34 6.08 -0.27 15.34
CA PHE A 34 5.63 -1.62 14.99
C PHE A 34 4.22 -1.70 14.40
N ILE A 35 3.48 -0.57 14.31
CA ILE A 35 2.18 -0.57 13.60
C ILE A 35 2.33 -0.75 12.09
N PHE A 36 3.53 -0.47 11.54
CA PHE A 36 3.81 -0.55 10.11
C PHE A 36 5.06 -1.39 9.82
N VAL A 37 4.86 -2.69 9.59
CA VAL A 37 5.94 -3.68 9.37
C VAL A 37 5.72 -4.53 8.10
N PRO A 38 5.58 -3.92 6.91
CA PRO A 38 5.27 -4.65 5.68
C PRO A 38 6.34 -5.68 5.28
N PHE A 39 7.58 -5.50 5.75
CA PHE A 39 8.71 -6.41 5.52
C PHE A 39 9.23 -7.07 6.80
N ASN A 40 8.41 -7.06 7.88
CA ASN A 40 8.82 -7.42 9.24
C ASN A 40 9.88 -6.46 9.83
N ALA A 41 10.45 -6.77 10.99
CA ALA A 41 11.48 -5.97 11.65
C ALA A 41 12.58 -6.85 12.30
N GLY A 42 13.69 -6.22 12.68
CA GLY A 42 14.78 -6.87 13.41
C GLY A 42 15.62 -7.85 12.58
N PRO A 43 16.33 -8.80 13.21
CA PRO A 43 17.24 -9.73 12.52
C PRO A 43 16.59 -10.67 11.50
N ARG A 44 15.25 -10.73 11.47
CA ARG A 44 14.45 -11.56 10.55
C ARG A 44 13.67 -10.71 9.54
N ILE A 45 14.08 -9.46 9.33
CA ILE A 45 13.53 -8.58 8.29
C ILE A 45 13.66 -9.24 6.90
N CYS A 46 12.71 -8.97 6.01
CA CYS A 46 12.71 -9.53 4.66
C CYS A 46 14.01 -9.16 3.93
N LEU A 47 14.78 -10.17 3.54
CA LEU A 47 16.02 -9.99 2.77
C LEU A 47 15.75 -9.31 1.41
N GLY A 48 14.53 -9.45 0.87
CA GLY A 48 14.11 -8.84 -0.38
C GLY A 48 13.88 -7.32 -0.31
N GLN A 49 13.79 -6.72 0.89
CA GLN A 49 13.50 -5.29 1.03
C GLN A 49 14.54 -4.40 0.31
N GLN A 50 15.81 -4.77 0.38
CA GLN A 50 16.90 -4.03 -0.26
C GLN A 50 17.14 -4.45 -1.72
N ALA A 51 16.54 -5.57 -2.14
CA ALA A 51 16.74 -6.16 -3.46
C ALA A 51 15.67 -5.75 -4.48
N ILE A 52 14.76 -4.82 -4.13
CA ILE A 52 13.72 -4.34 -5.05
C ILE A 52 14.38 -3.57 -6.20
N PRO A 53 14.31 -4.09 -7.44
CA PRO A 53 14.99 -3.48 -8.56
C PRO A 53 14.28 -2.15 -8.95
N PRO A 54 15.01 -1.17 -9.51
CA PRO A 54 14.45 0.15 -9.82
C PRO A 54 13.17 0.13 -10.66
N GLU A 55 13.08 -0.79 -11.63
CA GLU A 55 11.93 -0.98 -12.52
C GLU A 55 10.68 -1.50 -11.82
N ALA A 56 10.81 -2.15 -10.66
CA ALA A 56 9.68 -2.60 -9.84
C ALA A 56 9.19 -1.51 -8.87
N ARG A 57 9.88 -0.36 -8.78
CA ARG A 57 9.45 0.76 -7.93
C ARG A 57 8.32 1.52 -8.62
N VAL A 58 7.42 2.09 -7.83
CA VAL A 58 6.36 2.96 -8.34
C VAL A 58 7.00 4.14 -9.10
N PRO A 59 6.65 4.36 -10.38
CA PRO A 59 7.18 5.50 -11.13
C PRO A 59 6.83 6.82 -10.44
N GLN A 60 7.81 7.69 -10.25
CA GLN A 60 7.61 8.95 -9.50
C GLN A 60 6.52 9.85 -10.11
N HIS A 61 6.34 9.81 -11.44
CA HIS A 61 5.30 10.57 -12.13
C HIS A 61 3.88 10.05 -11.86
N TRP A 62 3.72 8.85 -11.30
CA TRP A 62 2.41 8.30 -10.91
C TRP A 62 1.87 8.90 -9.62
N ILE A 63 2.74 9.38 -8.73
CA ILE A 63 2.35 10.01 -7.46
C ILE A 63 1.45 11.23 -7.72
N LYS A 64 1.72 11.96 -8.81
CA LYS A 64 0.94 13.12 -9.26
C LYS A 64 -0.08 12.77 -10.35
N GLY A 65 -0.15 11.49 -10.72
CA GLY A 65 -1.01 11.01 -11.80
C GLY A 65 -2.48 11.14 -11.42
N ARG A 66 -3.28 11.70 -12.32
CA ARG A 66 -4.75 11.65 -12.21
C ARG A 66 -5.22 10.32 -12.82
N GLY A 67 -5.99 9.54 -12.07
CA GLY A 67 -6.40 8.20 -12.50
C GLY A 67 -7.41 7.55 -11.57
N ARG A 68 -7.94 6.39 -11.98
CA ARG A 68 -8.97 5.67 -11.22
C ARG A 68 -8.41 5.17 -9.90
N LYS A 69 -8.99 5.65 -8.80
CA LYS A 69 -8.97 4.94 -7.51
C LYS A 69 -9.75 3.64 -7.73
N ALA A 70 -9.11 2.49 -7.53
CA ALA A 70 -9.78 1.22 -7.71
C ALA A 70 -10.89 1.08 -6.68
N MET A 71 -12.15 1.21 -7.10
CA MET A 71 -13.28 0.66 -6.38
C MET A 71 -13.68 -0.63 -7.08
N GLU A 72 -12.97 -1.70 -6.75
CA GLU A 72 -13.44 -3.06 -6.99
C GLU A 72 -13.42 -3.75 -5.63
N GLY A 73 -14.42 -4.59 -5.34
CA GLY A 73 -14.47 -5.34 -4.09
C GLY A 73 -13.31 -6.32 -4.01
N PHE A 74 -12.19 -5.91 -3.42
CA PHE A 74 -11.07 -6.79 -3.13
C PHE A 74 -11.53 -7.81 -2.08
N ARG A 75 -11.62 -9.07 -2.51
CA ARG A 75 -11.82 -10.21 -1.60
C ARG A 75 -10.45 -10.84 -1.32
N PRO A 76 -9.87 -10.63 -0.13
CA PRO A 76 -8.57 -11.21 0.19
C PRO A 76 -8.69 -12.73 0.32
N LYS A 77 -7.90 -13.45 -0.47
CA LYS A 77 -7.62 -14.87 -0.29
C LYS A 77 -6.25 -15.03 0.34
N VAL A 78 -6.17 -15.70 1.48
CA VAL A 78 -4.91 -16.01 2.15
C VAL A 78 -4.50 -17.43 1.76
N VAL A 79 -3.43 -17.56 0.96
CA VAL A 79 -2.82 -18.87 0.66
C VAL A 79 -1.40 -18.86 1.26
N LEU A 80 -0.37 -18.68 0.44
CA LEU A 80 1.00 -18.38 0.90
C LEU A 80 1.22 -16.87 1.06
N THR A 81 0.62 -16.08 0.17
CA THR A 81 0.53 -14.62 0.23
C THR A 81 -0.94 -14.20 0.13
N MET A 82 -1.26 -12.96 0.54
CA MET A 82 -2.57 -12.37 0.27
C MET A 82 -2.70 -12.13 -1.24
N ALA A 83 -3.81 -12.58 -1.81
CA ALA A 83 -4.14 -12.41 -3.22
C ALA A 83 -5.60 -11.99 -3.40
N CYS A 84 -5.94 -11.47 -4.59
CA CYS A 84 -7.34 -11.20 -4.95
C CYS A 84 -8.05 -12.50 -5.31
N GLU A 85 -9.10 -12.86 -4.59
CA GLU A 85 -9.99 -13.94 -5.00
C GLU A 85 -10.62 -13.62 -6.36
N GLY A 86 -10.48 -14.53 -7.33
CA GLY A 86 -11.03 -14.33 -8.68
C GLY A 86 -10.25 -13.34 -9.58
N GLY A 87 -9.11 -12.82 -9.11
CA GLY A 87 -8.26 -11.88 -9.85
C GLY A 87 -8.71 -10.42 -9.78
N MET A 88 -7.89 -9.52 -10.33
CA MET A 88 -8.18 -8.08 -10.44
C MET A 88 -8.32 -7.69 -11.90
N TRP A 89 -9.56 -7.48 -12.34
CA TRP A 89 -9.89 -7.18 -13.74
C TRP A 89 -9.74 -5.69 -14.02
N LEU A 90 -9.09 -5.35 -15.13
CA LEU A 90 -8.82 -3.96 -15.51
C LEU A 90 -9.36 -3.72 -16.92
N LYS A 91 -10.09 -2.62 -17.10
CA LYS A 91 -10.41 -2.09 -18.44
C LYS A 91 -9.39 -1.02 -18.80
N ALA A 92 -8.49 -1.26 -19.72
CA ALA A 92 -7.53 -0.24 -20.17
C ALA A 92 -8.06 0.50 -21.41
N ASN A 93 -7.86 1.82 -21.45
CA ASN A 93 -8.04 2.63 -22.66
C ASN A 93 -6.65 3.12 -23.10
N PRO A 94 -6.41 3.30 -24.41
CA PRO A 94 -5.18 3.93 -24.88
C PRO A 94 -4.99 5.29 -24.21
N VAL A 95 -3.79 5.55 -23.69
CA VAL A 95 -3.40 6.88 -23.24
C VAL A 95 -2.97 7.66 -24.48
N GLU A 96 -3.73 8.69 -24.86
CA GLU A 96 -3.27 9.60 -25.90
C GLU A 96 -2.04 10.37 -25.37
N ARG A 97 -0.92 10.27 -26.09
CA ARG A 97 0.30 11.03 -25.79
C ARG A 97 0.06 12.48 -26.19
N GLY A 98 -0.25 13.33 -25.21
CA GLY A 98 -0.12 14.78 -25.32
C GLY A 98 1.32 15.24 -25.21
#